data_AF-A0A392MG00-F1
#
_entry.id   AF-A0A392MG00-F1
#
_cell.length_a   1.000
_cell.length_b   1.000
_cell.length_c   1.000
_cell.angle_alpha   90.00
_cell.angle_beta   90.00
_cell.angle_gamma   90.00
#
_symmetry.space_group_name_H-M   'P 1'
#
loop_
_entity.id
_entity.type
_entity.pdbx_description
1 polymer ?
#
loop_
_entity_poly.entity_id
_entity_poly.type
_entity_poly.pdbx_seq_one_letter_code
_entity_poly.pdbx_strand_id
1 'polypeptide(L)'
;NEQNDKEITNEMEATTAAYYVFRNVAASASCKDIDEAELGRFLIKEEVPLLKVYQERKALAHTLSGTKTAVKQLNKLVTVVLVVVTIVVWLLLMEIATTKVLVFLSSQLVLAAFMFGNTCKNIFEAIIFVFVMHPFDVGDRCVIDGIELLVEEMNILTTVFLKLNNEKV
;
A
#
# COMPACT_ATOMS: atom_id res chain seq x y z
N ASN A 1 23.03 -49.43 -13.12
CA ASN A 1 21.99 -48.98 -12.18
C ASN A 1 20.69 -48.85 -12.94
N GLU A 2 19.86 -49.88 -12.79
CA GLU A 2 18.54 -50.02 -13.41
C GLU A 2 17.61 -48.92 -12.90
N GLN A 3 17.21 -48.03 -13.80
CA GLN A 3 16.13 -47.12 -13.54
C GLN A 3 14.86 -47.89 -13.92
N ASN A 4 14.27 -48.58 -12.93
CA ASN A 4 13.03 -49.32 -13.12
C ASN A 4 11.94 -48.36 -13.60
N ASP A 5 11.41 -48.61 -14.80
CA ASP A 5 10.21 -47.99 -15.34
C ASP A 5 9.03 -48.41 -14.45
N LYS A 6 8.73 -47.60 -13.43
CA LYS A 6 7.54 -47.79 -12.60
C LYS A 6 6.33 -47.35 -13.42
N GLU A 7 5.56 -48.33 -13.88
CA GLU A 7 4.30 -48.10 -14.57
C GLU A 7 3.31 -47.39 -13.64
N ILE A 8 2.75 -46.27 -14.09
CA ILE A 8 1.83 -45.45 -13.29
C ILE A 8 0.45 -46.12 -13.33
N THR A 9 0.01 -46.67 -12.20
CA THR A 9 -1.25 -47.45 -12.13
C THR A 9 -2.42 -46.67 -11.54
N ASN A 10 -2.17 -45.49 -10.98
CA ASN A 10 -3.16 -44.69 -10.28
C ASN A 10 -3.02 -43.19 -10.60
N GLU A 11 -4.14 -42.48 -10.65
CA GLU A 11 -4.22 -41.03 -10.89
C GLU A 11 -3.44 -40.22 -9.85
N MET A 12 -3.45 -40.66 -8.58
CA MET A 12 -2.69 -40.01 -7.52
C MET A 12 -1.16 -40.14 -7.72
N GLU A 13 -0.71 -41.30 -8.23
CA GLU A 13 0.70 -41.52 -8.59
C GLU A 13 1.07 -40.72 -9.84
N ALA A 14 0.17 -40.64 -10.82
CA ALA A 14 0.35 -39.83 -12.02
C ALA A 14 0.52 -38.35 -11.66
N THR A 15 -0.33 -37.83 -10.78
CA THR A 15 -0.30 -36.43 -10.32
C THR A 15 0.97 -36.15 -9.53
N THR A 16 1.38 -37.10 -8.67
CA THR A 16 2.60 -36.99 -7.87
C THR A 16 3.84 -37.02 -8.78
N ALA A 17 3.90 -37.92 -9.75
CA ALA A 17 4.98 -38.00 -10.73
C ALA A 17 5.04 -36.72 -11.58
N ALA A 18 3.90 -36.23 -12.06
CA ALA A 18 3.80 -34.96 -12.79
C ALA A 18 4.30 -33.78 -11.94
N TYR A 19 3.93 -33.73 -10.65
CA TYR A 19 4.42 -32.72 -9.73
C TYR A 19 5.95 -32.79 -9.53
N TYR A 20 6.52 -33.99 -9.42
CA TYR A 20 7.97 -34.17 -9.32
C TYR A 20 8.71 -33.77 -10.60
N VAL A 21 8.19 -34.14 -11.78
CA VAL A 21 8.73 -33.73 -13.08
C VAL A 21 8.68 -32.22 -13.22
N PHE A 22 7.51 -31.62 -12.96
CA PHE A 22 7.34 -30.16 -13.02
C PHE A 22 8.29 -29.45 -12.09
N ARG A 23 8.45 -29.91 -10.84
CA ARG A 23 9.39 -29.33 -9.89
C ARG A 23 10.84 -29.50 -10.34
N ASN A 24 11.22 -30.62 -10.96
CA ASN A 24 12.58 -30.82 -11.47
C ASN A 24 12.89 -29.94 -12.70
N VAL A 25 11.88 -29.67 -13.54
CA VAL A 25 12.01 -28.83 -14.73
C VAL A 25 11.92 -27.34 -14.37
N ALA A 26 11.04 -26.96 -13.44
CA ALA A 26 10.83 -25.58 -13.01
C ALA A 26 11.81 -25.13 -11.90
N ALA A 27 12.58 -26.05 -11.28
CA ALA A 27 13.62 -25.72 -10.30
C ALA A 27 14.88 -25.11 -10.93
N SER A 28 14.74 -24.21 -11.91
CA SER A 28 15.78 -23.23 -12.17
C SER A 28 15.77 -22.23 -11.01
N ALA A 29 16.86 -22.21 -10.25
CA ALA A 29 17.03 -21.43 -9.02
C ALA A 29 17.06 -19.89 -9.23
N SER A 30 16.56 -19.38 -10.35
CA SER A 30 16.54 -17.96 -10.71
C SER A 30 15.22 -17.47 -11.30
N CYS A 31 14.17 -18.29 -11.32
CA CYS A 31 12.86 -17.82 -11.75
C CYS A 31 12.11 -17.25 -10.53
N LYS A 32 12.30 -15.95 -10.27
CA LYS A 32 11.57 -15.25 -9.20
C LYS A 32 10.13 -14.91 -9.57
N ASP A 33 9.81 -14.92 -10.85
CA ASP A 33 8.45 -14.80 -11.37
C ASP A 33 8.39 -15.66 -12.63
N ILE A 34 7.55 -16.70 -12.64
CA ILE A 34 7.26 -17.44 -13.86
C ILE A 34 6.45 -16.49 -14.73
N ASP A 35 7.07 -15.96 -15.78
CA ASP A 35 6.41 -15.05 -16.71
C ASP A 35 5.18 -15.72 -17.32
N GLU A 36 4.09 -14.96 -17.39
CA GLU A 36 2.76 -15.36 -17.89
C GLU A 36 2.81 -16.07 -19.26
N ALA A 37 3.82 -15.71 -20.08
CA ALA A 37 4.05 -16.26 -21.42
C ALA A 37 4.72 -17.65 -21.44
N GLU A 38 5.42 -18.05 -20.38
CA GLU A 38 5.98 -19.40 -20.23
C GLU A 38 4.97 -20.35 -19.57
N LEU A 39 4.24 -19.89 -18.56
CA LEU A 39 3.22 -20.70 -17.89
C LEU A 39 2.03 -20.99 -18.83
N GLY A 40 1.64 -20.01 -19.66
CA GLY A 40 0.58 -20.16 -20.66
C GLY A 40 0.94 -21.09 -21.83
N ARG A 41 2.22 -21.45 -22.01
CA ARG A 41 2.66 -22.43 -23.02
C ARG A 41 2.47 -23.88 -22.59
N PHE A 42 2.48 -24.14 -21.28
CA PHE A 42 2.30 -25.48 -20.72
C PHE A 42 0.85 -25.77 -20.32
N LEU A 43 0.03 -24.74 -20.14
CA LEU A 43 -1.38 -24.90 -19.76
C LEU A 43 -2.29 -24.91 -20.97
N ILE A 44 -3.35 -25.71 -20.86
CA ILE A 44 -4.42 -25.76 -21.86
C ILE A 44 -5.05 -24.36 -21.93
N LYS A 45 -5.29 -23.87 -23.16
CA LYS A 45 -5.76 -22.50 -23.48
C LYS A 45 -6.96 -22.03 -22.63
N GLU A 46 -7.73 -22.98 -22.11
CA GLU A 46 -8.94 -22.79 -21.30
C GLU A 46 -8.66 -22.42 -19.83
N GLU A 47 -7.49 -22.77 -19.26
CA GLU A 47 -7.13 -22.48 -17.86
C GLU A 47 -6.39 -21.14 -17.66
N VAL A 48 -5.85 -20.57 -18.75
CA VAL A 48 -5.14 -19.27 -18.77
C VAL A 48 -5.96 -18.11 -18.17
N PRO A 49 -7.27 -17.96 -18.44
CA PRO A 49 -8.08 -16.87 -17.88
C PRO A 49 -8.23 -16.97 -16.36
N LEU A 50 -8.34 -18.18 -15.81
CA LEU A 50 -8.49 -18.40 -14.36
C LEU A 50 -7.24 -17.97 -13.60
N LEU A 51 -6.06 -18.25 -14.16
CA LEU A 51 -4.79 -17.85 -13.57
C LEU A 51 -4.59 -16.34 -13.56
N LYS A 52 -4.97 -15.65 -14.63
CA LYS A 52 -4.95 -14.17 -14.70
C LYS A 52 -5.78 -13.57 -13.58
N VAL A 53 -7.03 -14.02 -13.42
CA VAL A 53 -7.92 -13.56 -12.36
C VAL A 53 -7.33 -13.86 -10.97
N TYR A 54 -6.72 -15.04 -10.78
CA TYR A 54 -6.12 -15.40 -9.50
C TYR A 54 -4.89 -14.54 -9.15
N GLN A 55 -4.05 -14.22 -10.14
CA GLN A 55 -2.93 -13.29 -9.98
C GLN A 55 -3.40 -11.87 -9.70
N GLU A 56 -4.40 -11.36 -10.42
CA GLU A 56 -4.97 -10.04 -10.16
C GLU A 56 -5.50 -9.94 -8.73
N ARG A 57 -6.18 -10.98 -8.24
CA ARG A 57 -6.64 -11.06 -6.84
C ARG A 57 -5.46 -11.05 -5.86
N LYS A 58 -4.37 -11.73 -6.19
CA LYS A 58 -3.15 -11.75 -5.37
C LYS A 58 -2.42 -10.39 -5.37
N ALA A 59 -2.35 -9.72 -6.52
CA ALA A 59 -1.81 -8.38 -6.67
C ALA A 59 -2.66 -7.35 -5.88
N LEU A 60 -3.98 -7.42 -6.00
CA LEU A 60 -4.93 -6.62 -5.22
C LEU A 60 -4.79 -6.88 -3.72
N ALA A 61 -4.64 -8.14 -3.30
CA ALA A 61 -4.42 -8.49 -1.90
C ALA A 61 -3.07 -7.95 -1.38
N HIS A 62 -2.03 -7.96 -2.22
CA HIS A 62 -0.73 -7.39 -1.89
C HIS A 62 -0.81 -5.86 -1.73
N THR A 63 -1.47 -5.16 -2.66
CA THR A 63 -1.72 -3.71 -2.55
C THR A 63 -2.56 -3.37 -1.31
N LEU A 64 -3.61 -4.13 -1.02
CA LEU A 64 -4.43 -3.94 0.17
C LEU A 64 -3.66 -4.21 1.47
N SER A 65 -2.69 -5.14 1.44
CA SER A 65 -1.83 -5.42 2.60
C SER A 65 -0.90 -4.26 2.95
N GLY A 66 -0.44 -3.50 1.94
CA GLY A 66 0.31 -2.24 2.11
C GLY A 66 -0.54 -1.17 2.81
N THR A 67 -1.77 -0.97 2.35
CA THR A 67 -2.73 -0.04 2.97
C THR A 67 -3.09 -0.46 4.39
N LYS A 68 -3.33 -1.75 4.65
CA LYS A 68 -3.65 -2.27 6.00
C LYS A 68 -2.51 -2.03 6.99
N THR A 69 -1.27 -2.12 6.54
CA THR A 69 -0.09 -1.85 7.37
C THR A 69 0.05 -0.37 7.70
N ALA A 70 -0.14 0.52 6.71
CA ALA A 70 -0.15 1.96 6.92
C ALA A 70 -1.29 2.40 7.87
N VAL A 71 -2.51 1.87 7.65
CA VAL A 71 -3.67 2.10 8.52
C VAL A 71 -3.40 1.62 9.95
N LYS A 72 -2.70 0.48 10.11
CA LYS A 72 -2.35 -0.03 11.45
C LYS A 72 -1.37 0.90 12.19
N GLN A 73 -0.41 1.49 11.47
CA GLN A 73 0.52 2.47 12.05
C GLN A 73 -0.20 3.77 12.42
N LEU A 74 -1.07 4.27 11.55
CA LEU A 74 -1.88 5.47 11.83
C LEU A 74 -2.80 5.24 13.02
N ASN A 75 -3.52 4.12 13.05
CA ASN A 75 -4.40 3.78 14.17
C ASN A 75 -3.62 3.68 15.49
N LYS A 76 -2.38 3.18 15.47
CA LYS A 76 -1.51 3.17 16.66
C LYS A 76 -1.20 4.58 17.15
N LEU A 77 -0.85 5.51 16.24
CA LEU A 77 -0.56 6.90 16.57
C LEU A 77 -1.81 7.61 17.11
N VAL A 78 -2.95 7.47 16.42
CA VAL A 78 -4.24 8.01 16.84
C VAL A 78 -4.67 7.45 18.20
N THR A 79 -4.49 6.15 18.44
CA THR A 79 -4.80 5.53 19.74
C THR A 79 -3.96 6.12 20.86
N VAL A 80 -2.66 6.34 20.65
CA VAL A 80 -1.79 7.00 21.65
C VAL A 80 -2.30 8.40 21.97
N VAL A 81 -2.63 9.20 20.95
CA VAL A 81 -3.18 10.55 21.15
C VAL A 81 -4.51 10.50 21.90
N LEU A 82 -5.42 9.60 21.54
CA LEU A 82 -6.71 9.44 22.20
C LEU A 82 -6.55 9.00 23.67
N VAL A 83 -5.59 8.13 23.98
CA VAL A 83 -5.28 7.73 25.37
C VAL A 83 -4.78 8.93 26.17
N VAL A 84 -3.89 9.75 25.61
CA VAL A 84 -3.40 10.98 26.27
C VAL A 84 -4.56 11.94 26.55
N VAL A 85 -5.42 12.20 25.56
CA VAL A 85 -6.60 13.07 25.73
C VAL A 85 -7.55 12.50 26.78
N THR A 86 -7.78 11.18 26.76
CA THR A 86 -8.67 10.50 27.72
C THR A 86 -8.11 10.60 29.14
N ILE A 87 -6.80 10.47 29.34
CA ILE A 87 -6.13 10.66 30.65
C ILE A 87 -6.30 12.11 31.12
N VAL A 88 -6.11 13.09 30.22
CA VAL A 88 -6.31 14.51 30.54
C VAL A 88 -7.77 14.78 30.95
N VAL A 89 -8.74 14.27 30.21
CA VAL A 89 -10.17 14.41 30.53
C VAL A 89 -10.52 13.70 31.84
N TRP A 90 -9.97 12.51 32.09
CA TRP A 90 -10.18 11.76 33.31
C TRP A 90 -9.59 12.48 34.54
N LEU A 91 -8.40 13.06 34.42
CA LEU A 91 -7.80 13.96 35.42
C LEU A 91 -8.64 15.21 35.69
N LEU A 92 -9.27 15.76 34.65
CA LEU A 92 -10.20 16.89 34.77
C LEU A 92 -11.47 16.50 35.54
N LEU A 93 -12.02 15.31 35.31
CA LEU A 93 -13.25 14.82 35.95
C LEU A 93 -13.08 14.37 37.39
N MET A 94 -11.89 13.92 37.80
CA MET A 94 -11.59 13.46 39.17
C MET A 94 -11.61 14.56 40.25
N GLU A 95 -12.14 15.76 39.96
CA GLU A 95 -12.22 16.97 40.83
C GLU A 95 -10.92 17.44 41.51
N ILE A 96 -9.79 16.76 41.26
CA ILE A 96 -8.44 17.21 41.61
C ILE A 96 -8.01 18.40 40.72
N ALA A 97 -8.62 18.55 39.54
CA ALA A 97 -8.40 19.66 38.63
C ALA A 97 -9.23 20.89 39.03
N THR A 98 -8.74 21.63 40.02
CA THR A 98 -9.26 22.96 40.39
C THR A 98 -9.27 23.89 39.16
N THR A 99 -10.10 24.93 39.16
CA THR A 99 -10.13 26.02 38.15
C THR A 99 -8.76 26.51 37.70
N LYS A 100 -7.75 26.45 38.58
CA LYS A 100 -6.33 26.76 38.28
C LYS A 100 -5.69 25.85 37.23
N VAL A 101 -5.93 24.54 37.28
CA VAL A 101 -5.37 23.57 36.31
C VAL A 101 -6.05 23.72 34.94
N LEU A 102 -7.37 23.96 34.95
CA LEU A 102 -8.12 24.23 33.72
C LEU A 102 -7.65 25.52 33.03
N VAL A 103 -7.48 26.61 33.80
CA VAL A 103 -6.96 27.89 33.29
C VAL A 103 -5.50 27.76 32.84
N PHE A 104 -4.70 26.94 33.53
CA PHE A 104 -3.34 26.65 33.11
C PHE A 104 -3.31 25.92 31.76
N LEU A 105 -4.06 24.82 31.61
CA LEU A 105 -4.13 24.07 30.35
C LEU A 105 -4.72 24.89 29.21
N SER A 106 -5.75 25.69 29.45
CA SER A 106 -6.32 26.55 28.41
C SER A 106 -5.32 27.61 27.96
N SER A 107 -4.50 28.17 28.86
CA SER A 107 -3.43 29.10 28.48
C SER A 107 -2.39 28.45 27.57
N GLN A 108 -1.98 27.21 27.87
CA GLN A 108 -1.00 26.48 27.07
C GLN A 108 -1.58 26.06 25.71
N LEU A 109 -2.87 25.72 25.69
CA LEU A 109 -3.57 25.37 24.46
C LEU A 109 -3.73 26.58 23.53
N VAL A 110 -3.97 27.78 24.07
CA VAL A 110 -4.01 29.02 23.29
C VAL A 110 -2.64 29.35 22.68
N LEU A 111 -1.55 29.20 23.46
CA LEU A 111 -0.19 29.38 22.95
C LEU A 111 0.14 28.36 21.84
N ALA A 112 -0.21 27.10 22.04
CA ALA A 112 -0.03 26.06 21.03
C ALA A 112 -0.87 26.36 19.78
N ALA A 113 -2.13 26.73 19.92
CA ALA A 113 -2.99 27.10 18.80
C ALA A 113 -2.44 28.30 18.01
N PHE A 114 -1.76 29.24 18.67
CA PHE A 114 -1.12 30.36 17.98
C PHE A 114 0.13 29.93 17.21
N MET A 115 0.99 29.10 17.81
CA MET A 115 2.21 28.58 17.14
C MET A 115 1.87 27.64 15.98
N PHE A 116 0.91 26.75 16.17
CA PHE A 116 0.52 25.76 15.18
C PHE A 116 -0.61 26.23 14.26
N GLY A 117 -1.27 27.36 14.54
CA GLY A 117 -2.40 27.85 13.76
C GLY A 117 -2.04 28.10 12.30
N ASN A 118 -0.90 28.75 12.05
CA ASN A 118 -0.40 28.94 10.69
C ASN A 118 -0.02 27.61 10.02
N THR A 119 0.56 26.68 10.77
CA THR A 119 0.89 25.34 10.25
C THR A 119 -0.37 24.58 9.86
N CYS A 120 -1.39 24.55 10.72
CA CYS A 120 -2.69 23.92 10.46
C CYS A 120 -3.39 24.56 9.26
N LYS A 121 -3.33 25.89 9.13
CA LYS A 121 -3.86 26.60 7.97
C LYS A 121 -3.17 26.15 6.68
N ASN A 122 -1.84 26.15 6.65
CA ASN A 122 -1.07 25.73 5.47
C ASN A 122 -1.33 24.26 5.10
N ILE A 123 -1.42 23.37 6.10
CA ILE A 123 -1.75 21.96 5.88
C ILE A 123 -3.16 21.81 5.31
N PHE A 124 -4.14 22.53 5.87
CA PHE A 124 -5.52 22.45 5.41
C PHE A 124 -5.69 23.02 4.00
N GLU A 125 -5.02 24.13 3.69
CA GLU A 125 -4.94 24.68 2.33
C GLU A 125 -4.31 23.69 1.35
N ALA A 126 -3.22 23.01 1.73
CA ALA A 126 -2.60 21.97 0.90
C ALA A 126 -3.53 20.76 0.69
N ILE A 127 -4.24 20.31 1.72
CA ILE A 127 -5.21 19.19 1.61
C ILE A 127 -6.37 19.58 0.69
N ILE A 128 -6.95 20.77 0.84
CA ILE A 128 -8.01 21.25 -0.05
C ILE A 128 -7.50 21.37 -1.48
N PHE A 129 -6.30 21.91 -1.67
CA PHE A 129 -5.71 22.04 -2.99
C PHE A 129 -5.56 20.67 -3.66
N VAL A 130 -5.01 19.67 -2.97
CA VAL A 130 -4.79 18.34 -3.55
C VAL A 130 -6.09 17.55 -3.74
N PHE A 131 -6.99 17.54 -2.75
CA PHE A 131 -8.17 16.65 -2.75
C PHE A 131 -9.46 17.28 -3.26
N VAL A 132 -9.62 18.61 -3.16
CA VAL A 132 -10.87 19.28 -3.54
C VAL A 132 -10.73 19.95 -4.89
N MET A 133 -9.64 20.67 -5.12
CA MET A 133 -9.44 21.42 -6.36
C MET A 133 -8.92 20.57 -7.52
N HIS A 134 -8.37 19.38 -7.27
CA HIS A 134 -7.73 18.50 -8.28
C HIS A 134 -6.98 19.31 -9.36
N PRO A 135 -5.93 20.06 -8.97
CA PRO A 135 -5.21 20.95 -9.88
C PRO A 135 -4.55 20.19 -11.05
N PHE A 136 -4.34 18.89 -10.88
CA PHE A 136 -3.87 17.96 -11.89
C PHE A 136 -4.63 16.65 -11.73
N ASP A 137 -5.12 16.11 -12.83
CA ASP A 137 -5.63 14.74 -12.90
C ASP A 137 -4.59 13.82 -13.55
N VAL A 138 -4.75 12.51 -13.32
CA VAL A 138 -3.92 11.50 -13.99
C VAL A 138 -4.08 11.64 -15.51
N GLY A 139 -2.96 11.85 -16.20
CA GLY A 139 -2.91 12.08 -17.65
C GLY A 139 -2.67 13.54 -18.06
N ASP A 140 -2.64 14.48 -17.11
CA ASP A 140 -2.30 15.88 -17.41
C ASP A 140 -0.83 16.05 -17.79
N ARG A 141 -0.58 16.89 -18.80
CA ARG A 141 0.77 17.32 -19.20
C ARG A 141 1.09 18.63 -18.50
N CYS A 142 2.10 18.61 -17.66
CA CYS A 142 2.54 19.76 -16.91
C CYS A 142 4.02 20.04 -17.20
N VAL A 143 4.36 21.33 -17.24
CA VAL A 143 5.75 21.78 -17.41
C VAL A 143 6.23 22.27 -16.05
N ILE A 144 7.13 21.50 -15.43
CA ILE A 144 7.73 21.84 -14.15
C ILE A 144 9.20 22.14 -14.42
N ASP A 145 9.67 23.32 -14.03
CA ASP A 145 11.05 23.77 -14.24
C ASP A 145 11.57 23.65 -15.69
N GLY A 146 10.67 23.81 -16.67
CA GLY A 146 11.00 23.77 -18.10
C GLY A 146 11.09 22.37 -18.71
N ILE A 147 10.77 21.32 -17.94
CA ILE A 147 10.72 19.94 -18.42
C ILE A 147 9.26 19.52 -18.56
N GLU A 148 8.90 18.99 -19.74
CA GLU A 148 7.58 18.38 -19.97
C GLU A 148 7.47 17.05 -19.23
N LEU A 149 6.48 16.97 -18.34
CA LEU A 149 6.18 15.82 -17.50
C LEU A 149 4.71 15.43 -17.66
N LEU A 150 4.43 14.13 -17.65
CA LEU A 150 3.09 13.57 -17.66
C LEU A 150 2.77 13.01 -16.27
N VAL A 151 1.62 13.35 -15.70
CA VAL A 151 1.19 12.77 -14.41
C VAL A 151 0.73 11.34 -14.63
N GLU A 152 1.47 10.36 -14.13
CA GLU A 152 1.12 8.93 -14.24
C GLU A 152 0.31 8.47 -13.02
N GLU A 153 0.76 8.81 -11.81
CA GLU A 153 0.10 8.37 -10.57
C GLU A 153 0.09 9.48 -9.51
N MET A 154 -1.05 9.64 -8.84
CA MET A 154 -1.17 10.47 -7.65
C MET A 154 -1.34 9.60 -6.40
N ASN A 155 -0.40 9.69 -5.47
CA ASN A 155 -0.53 9.14 -4.12
C ASN A 155 -0.77 10.27 -3.11
N ILE A 156 -1.24 9.92 -1.90
CA ILE A 156 -1.66 10.90 -0.87
C ILE A 156 -0.54 11.87 -0.48
N LEU A 157 0.73 11.43 -0.56
CA LEU A 157 1.90 12.20 -0.12
C LEU A 157 2.92 12.46 -1.23
N THR A 158 2.78 11.81 -2.39
CA THR A 158 3.76 11.82 -3.48
C THR A 158 3.04 11.67 -4.81
N THR A 159 3.43 12.42 -5.84
CA THR A 159 2.95 12.23 -7.21
C THR A 159 4.11 11.74 -8.08
N VAL A 160 3.85 10.80 -8.97
CA VAL A 160 4.84 10.22 -9.88
C VAL A 160 4.64 10.81 -11.27
N PHE A 161 5.71 11.36 -11.82
CA PHE A 161 5.73 11.97 -13.13
C PHE A 161 6.51 11.11 -14.12
N LEU A 162 6.07 11.09 -15.37
CA LEU A 162 6.74 10.43 -16.49
C LEU A 162 7.40 11.49 -17.38
N LYS A 163 8.71 11.34 -17.63
CA LYS A 163 9.41 12.12 -18.67
C LYS A 163 9.09 11.56 -20.06
N LEU A 164 9.38 12.35 -21.10
CA LEU A 164 9.33 11.94 -22.52
C LEU A 164 10.11 10.65 -22.84
N ASN A 165 11.10 10.29 -22.02
CA ASN A 165 11.91 9.08 -22.15
C ASN A 165 11.33 7.87 -21.39
N ASN A 166 10.09 7.93 -20.91
CA ASN A 166 9.47 6.94 -20.01
C ASN A 166 10.23 6.71 -18.68
N GLU A 167 11.03 7.68 -18.25
CA GLU A 167 11.68 7.66 -16.93
C GLU A 167 10.71 8.22 -15.88
N LYS A 168 10.49 7.48 -14.79
CA LYS A 168 9.62 7.87 -13.66
C LYS A 168 10.38 8.75 -12.66
N VAL A 169 9.77 9.85 -12.22
CA VAL A 169 10.34 10.84 -11.30
C VAL A 169 9.37 11.16 -10.18
#